data_AF-A0A1Q9T1R1-F1
#
_entry.id   AF-A0A1Q9T1R1-F1
#
_cell.length_a   1.000
_cell.length_b   1.000
_cell.length_c   1.000
_cell.angle_alpha   90.00
_cell.angle_beta   90.00
_cell.angle_gamma   90.00
#
_symmetry.space_group_name_H-M   'P 1'
#
loop_
_entity.id
_entity.type
_entity.pdbx_description
1 polymer ?
#
loop_
_entity_poly.entity_id
_entity_poly.type
_entity_poly.pdbx_seq_one_letter_code
_entity_poly.pdbx_strand_id
1 'polypeptide(L)'
;MNITEVFARRSDGSPDRTALVTPARRPTPRDQLTTLERLGLEAQDGVTAEELRADREIAQALHDHPFVAAMHCLARDPEGNLTHHPRVTTVDLEHVVGPDSYPDLVRKLAAAAGSTPQLSEVRGSQDRERNRWVVRFRVGRVTRELHPRLDHDRADLEVLPWLVDAVCLPGQASAHVRHGQRITVAYVPRWHVDELQRVLDRWAFTA
;
A
#
# COMPACT_ATOMS: atom_id res chain seq x y z
N MET A 1 10.64 -8.69 -48.14
CA MET A 1 9.18 -8.85 -48.26
C MET A 1 8.57 -7.93 -47.21
N ASN A 2 8.04 -6.78 -47.64
CA ASN A 2 7.80 -5.62 -46.77
C ASN A 2 6.33 -5.55 -46.31
N ILE A 3 6.13 -5.33 -45.01
CA ILE A 3 4.86 -5.36 -44.25
C ILE A 3 3.93 -4.16 -44.55
N THR A 4 4.31 -3.27 -45.48
CA THR A 4 3.66 -1.99 -45.74
C THR A 4 2.38 -2.03 -46.58
N GLU A 5 1.88 -3.20 -47.00
CA GLU A 5 0.68 -3.29 -47.87
C GLU A 5 -0.59 -3.84 -47.22
N VAL A 6 -0.59 -4.12 -45.90
CA VAL A 6 -1.78 -4.69 -45.23
C VAL A 6 -2.72 -3.62 -44.63
N PHE A 7 -2.31 -2.35 -44.53
CA PHE A 7 -3.08 -1.30 -43.82
C PHE A 7 -3.57 -0.14 -44.69
N ALA A 8 -3.93 -0.39 -45.95
CA ALA A 8 -4.51 0.64 -46.80
C ALA A 8 -5.70 0.13 -47.60
N ARG A 9 -6.86 -0.06 -46.94
CA ARG A 9 -8.20 0.20 -47.50
C ARG A 9 -9.30 -0.16 -46.50
N ARG A 10 -9.75 0.85 -45.76
CA ARG A 10 -11.15 1.24 -45.53
C ARG A 10 -11.17 2.28 -44.41
N SER A 11 -10.80 3.50 -44.79
CA SER A 11 -11.45 4.69 -44.22
C SER A 11 -12.86 4.71 -44.78
N ASP A 12 -13.86 4.63 -43.91
CA ASP A 12 -15.18 5.26 -44.04
C ASP A 12 -15.95 4.99 -42.74
N GLY A 13 -15.97 5.97 -41.83
CA GLY A 13 -16.87 5.95 -40.67
C GLY A 13 -16.28 6.50 -39.38
N SER A 14 -16.53 7.80 -39.15
CA SER A 14 -16.48 8.52 -37.87
C SER A 14 -15.08 8.91 -37.33
N PRO A 15 -14.84 10.20 -36.99
CA PRO A 15 -13.70 10.57 -36.18
C PRO A 15 -14.00 10.10 -34.76
N ASP A 16 -13.63 8.86 -34.45
CA ASP A 16 -13.56 8.45 -33.07
C ASP A 16 -12.50 9.34 -32.42
N ARG A 17 -12.98 10.27 -31.60
CA ARG A 17 -12.15 11.11 -30.75
C ARG A 17 -11.37 10.13 -29.89
N THR A 18 -10.17 9.77 -30.34
CA THR A 18 -9.09 9.40 -29.46
C THR A 18 -8.91 10.63 -28.58
N ALA A 19 -9.64 10.65 -27.46
CA ALA A 19 -9.40 11.58 -26.40
C ALA A 19 -7.95 11.34 -26.05
N LEU A 20 -7.07 12.22 -26.55
CA LEU A 20 -5.73 12.39 -26.06
C LEU A 20 -5.89 12.47 -24.55
N VAL A 21 -5.57 11.38 -23.85
CA VAL A 21 -5.65 11.32 -22.39
C VAL A 21 -4.60 12.30 -21.93
N THR A 22 -5.01 13.54 -21.66
CA THR A 22 -4.15 14.52 -21.03
C THR A 22 -3.62 13.85 -19.77
N PRO A 23 -2.29 13.71 -19.58
CA PRO A 23 -1.76 13.11 -18.37
C PRO A 23 -2.38 13.85 -17.18
N ALA A 24 -2.90 13.08 -16.21
CA ALA A 24 -3.56 13.66 -15.05
C ALA A 24 -2.64 14.72 -14.45
N ARG A 25 -3.14 15.95 -14.27
CA ARG A 25 -2.35 17.02 -13.66
C ARG A 25 -1.86 16.51 -12.30
N ARG A 26 -0.55 16.59 -12.07
CA ARG A 26 0.06 16.16 -10.81
C ARG A 26 -0.57 16.95 -9.65
N PRO A 27 -1.07 16.27 -8.59
CA PRO A 27 -1.75 16.94 -7.49
C PRO A 27 -0.75 17.76 -6.69
N THR A 28 -1.16 18.95 -6.28
CA THR A 28 -0.36 19.77 -5.36
C THR A 28 -0.37 19.12 -3.96
N PRO A 29 0.59 19.44 -3.06
CA PRO A 29 0.57 18.91 -1.69
C PRO A 29 -0.76 19.17 -0.94
N ARG A 30 -1.39 20.32 -1.21
CA ARG A 30 -2.72 20.63 -0.68
C ARG A 30 -3.81 19.70 -1.22
N ASP A 31 -3.81 19.44 -2.53
CA ASP A 31 -4.76 18.48 -3.14
C ASP A 31 -4.56 17.08 -2.55
N GLN A 32 -3.31 16.68 -2.32
CA GLN A 32 -2.98 15.38 -1.72
C GLN A 32 -3.58 15.24 -0.32
N LEU A 33 -3.33 16.21 0.56
CA LEU A 33 -3.88 16.21 1.93
C LEU A 33 -5.41 16.23 1.92
N THR A 34 -6.04 17.11 1.13
CA THR A 34 -7.51 17.18 1.04
C THR A 34 -8.13 15.88 0.53
N THR A 35 -7.50 15.21 -0.44
CA THR A 35 -7.98 13.91 -0.92
C THR A 35 -7.83 12.82 0.15
N LEU A 36 -6.69 12.76 0.86
CA LEU A 36 -6.48 11.76 1.92
C LEU A 36 -7.44 11.96 3.11
N GLU A 37 -7.67 13.21 3.52
CA GLU A 37 -8.63 13.58 4.57
C GLU A 37 -10.05 13.09 4.22
N ARG A 38 -10.51 13.35 2.99
CA ARG A 38 -11.81 12.85 2.49
C ARG A 38 -11.91 11.33 2.50
N LEU A 39 -10.79 10.63 2.35
CA LEU A 39 -10.71 9.17 2.37
C LEU A 39 -10.52 8.59 3.78
N GLY A 40 -10.58 9.42 4.82
CA GLY A 40 -10.52 9.00 6.23
C GLY A 40 -9.09 8.82 6.75
N LEU A 41 -8.12 9.44 6.09
CA LEU A 41 -6.73 9.61 6.52
C LEU A 41 -6.51 11.08 6.89
N GLU A 42 -7.14 11.51 7.97
CA GLU A 42 -7.02 12.86 8.51
C GLU A 42 -5.61 13.08 9.09
N ALA A 43 -5.04 14.27 8.89
CA ALA A 43 -3.74 14.57 9.48
C ALA A 43 -3.84 14.59 11.00
N GLN A 44 -3.15 13.66 11.66
CA GLN A 44 -2.85 13.83 13.08
C GLN A 44 -1.81 14.95 13.22
N ASP A 45 -2.05 15.84 14.17
CA ASP A 45 -1.13 16.92 14.55
C ASP A 45 -0.85 18.01 13.50
N GLY A 46 -1.74 18.18 12.51
CA GLY A 46 -1.76 19.39 11.69
C GLY A 46 -0.71 19.46 10.58
N VAL A 47 -0.23 18.31 10.08
CA VAL A 47 0.68 18.22 8.91
C VAL A 47 0.22 19.14 7.78
N THR A 48 1.09 20.08 7.41
CA THR A 48 0.82 21.16 6.46
C THR A 48 1.37 20.85 5.06
N ALA A 49 0.87 21.58 4.06
CA ALA A 49 1.37 21.50 2.70
C ALA A 49 2.83 21.98 2.58
N GLU A 50 3.27 22.86 3.48
CA GLU A 50 4.64 23.36 3.58
C GLU A 50 5.60 22.29 4.08
N GLU A 51 5.22 21.52 5.10
CA GLU A 51 6.03 20.41 5.63
C GLU A 51 6.25 19.32 4.57
N LEU A 52 5.20 18.99 3.81
CA LEU A 52 5.29 18.09 2.66
C LEU A 52 6.29 18.55 1.59
N ARG A 53 6.42 19.87 1.37
CA ARG A 53 7.39 20.42 0.42
C ARG A 53 8.81 20.47 0.96
N ALA A 54 8.96 20.61 2.27
CA ALA A 54 10.26 20.70 2.94
C ALA A 54 10.93 19.33 3.12
N ASP A 55 10.17 18.23 3.00
CA ASP A 55 10.66 16.89 3.25
C ASP A 55 11.54 16.32 2.12
N ARG A 56 12.85 16.57 2.23
CA ARG A 56 13.85 16.12 1.26
C ARG A 56 14.10 14.61 1.26
N GLU A 57 13.90 13.93 2.39
CA GLU A 57 14.19 12.49 2.50
C GLU A 57 13.22 11.66 1.67
N ILE A 58 11.99 12.14 1.53
CA ILE A 58 10.94 11.42 0.82
C ILE A 58 10.67 12.04 -0.57
N ALA A 59 10.97 13.33 -0.80
CA ALA A 59 10.76 14.00 -2.09
C ALA A 59 11.39 13.29 -3.31
N GLN A 60 12.57 12.71 -3.16
CA GLN A 60 13.26 12.02 -4.28
C GLN A 60 12.68 10.62 -4.54
N ALA A 61 12.31 9.87 -3.49
CA ALA A 61 11.74 8.53 -3.57
C ALA A 61 10.25 8.52 -3.98
N LEU A 62 9.61 9.69 -3.97
CA LEU A 62 8.19 9.87 -4.20
C LEU A 62 7.89 10.78 -5.38
N HIS A 63 8.92 11.05 -6.19
CA HIS A 63 8.72 11.67 -7.47
C HIS A 63 7.69 10.91 -8.32
N ASP A 64 7.50 9.62 -8.06
CA ASP A 64 6.59 8.79 -8.83
C ASP A 64 5.23 8.59 -8.14
N HIS A 65 5.16 8.74 -6.80
CA HIS A 65 3.95 8.50 -6.01
C HIS A 65 3.58 9.69 -5.10
N PRO A 66 2.87 10.72 -5.60
CA PRO A 66 2.53 11.91 -4.81
C PRO A 66 1.78 11.59 -3.52
N PHE A 67 0.84 10.65 -3.52
CA PHE A 67 0.07 10.31 -2.32
C PHE A 67 0.84 9.52 -1.27
N VAL A 68 1.93 8.85 -1.65
CA VAL A 68 2.80 8.16 -0.69
C VAL A 68 3.59 9.17 0.14
N ALA A 69 3.93 10.34 -0.42
CA ALA A 69 4.52 11.47 0.31
C ALA A 69 3.65 11.93 1.45
N ALA A 70 2.41 12.22 1.10
CA ALA A 70 1.41 12.66 2.03
C ALA A 70 1.22 11.59 3.11
N MET A 71 0.95 10.33 2.75
CA MET A 71 0.79 9.25 3.73
C MET A 71 2.02 9.04 4.64
N HIS A 72 3.24 9.21 4.12
CA HIS A 72 4.45 9.03 4.91
C HIS A 72 4.71 10.20 5.87
N CYS A 73 4.40 11.44 5.45
CA CYS A 73 4.44 12.59 6.35
C CYS A 73 3.33 12.50 7.41
N LEU A 74 2.15 12.02 7.04
CA LEU A 74 1.08 11.74 7.99
C LEU A 74 1.52 10.73 9.07
N ALA A 75 2.40 9.80 8.72
CA ALA A 75 2.92 8.78 9.62
C ALA A 75 4.09 9.23 10.53
N ARG A 76 4.56 10.49 10.44
CA ARG A 76 5.64 11.02 11.29
C ARG A 76 5.09 11.72 12.53
N ASP A 77 5.81 11.61 13.64
CA ASP A 77 5.53 12.38 14.87
C ASP A 77 6.27 13.74 14.86
N PRO A 78 5.98 14.65 15.81
CA PRO A 78 6.69 15.92 15.94
C PRO A 78 8.22 15.77 16.11
N GLU A 79 8.68 14.62 16.61
CA GLU A 79 10.08 14.25 16.80
C GLU A 79 10.73 13.59 15.57
N GLY A 80 9.97 13.37 14.49
CA GLY A 80 10.43 12.76 13.23
C GLY A 80 10.46 11.23 13.23
N ASN A 81 9.96 10.55 14.26
CA ASN A 81 9.86 9.09 14.29
C ASN A 81 8.79 8.61 13.30
N LEU A 82 9.14 7.59 12.52
CA LEU A 82 8.21 6.89 11.64
C LEU A 82 7.29 6.02 12.50
N THR A 83 6.02 6.41 12.67
CA THR A 83 4.81 5.61 13.03
C THR A 83 3.84 6.32 13.99
N HIS A 84 3.35 7.53 13.69
CA HIS A 84 2.29 8.17 14.49
C HIS A 84 0.87 8.15 13.90
N HIS A 85 0.68 8.00 12.58
CA HIS A 85 -0.68 7.88 12.06
C HIS A 85 -1.31 6.54 12.48
N PRO A 86 -2.48 6.52 13.12
CA PRO A 86 -3.09 5.31 13.70
C PRO A 86 -3.63 4.33 12.65
N ARG A 87 -3.38 4.62 11.37
CA ARG A 87 -3.95 3.93 10.20
C ARG A 87 -2.98 3.77 9.03
N VAL A 88 -1.77 4.32 9.10
CA VAL A 88 -0.79 4.23 8.00
C VAL A 88 0.51 3.64 8.51
N THR A 89 1.08 2.70 7.78
CA THR A 89 2.37 2.09 8.11
C THR A 89 3.16 1.78 6.85
N THR A 90 4.45 1.49 7.02
CA THR A 90 5.33 1.05 5.94
C THR A 90 5.90 -0.33 6.28
N VAL A 91 6.03 -1.16 5.25
CA VAL A 91 6.66 -2.47 5.30
C VAL A 91 7.92 -2.42 4.47
N ASP A 92 9.06 -2.68 5.09
CA ASP A 92 10.34 -2.85 4.40
C ASP A 92 10.53 -4.32 4.02
N LEU A 93 10.57 -4.59 2.72
CA LEU A 93 10.61 -5.93 2.15
C LEU A 93 11.95 -6.63 2.40
N GLU A 94 13.02 -5.88 2.67
CA GLU A 94 14.35 -6.45 2.97
C GLU A 94 14.42 -7.01 4.40
N HIS A 95 13.54 -6.54 5.29
CA HIS A 95 13.48 -6.98 6.69
C HIS A 95 12.49 -8.13 6.93
N VAL A 96 11.75 -8.54 5.91
CA VAL A 96 10.83 -9.68 5.98
C VAL A 96 11.52 -10.89 5.36
N VAL A 97 12.29 -11.59 6.20
CA VAL A 97 13.11 -12.75 5.83
C VAL A 97 12.68 -13.93 6.70
N GLY A 98 12.42 -15.09 6.07
CA GLY A 98 12.07 -16.28 6.83
C GLY A 98 10.67 -16.25 7.47
N PRO A 99 10.20 -17.39 8.01
CA PRO A 99 8.88 -17.48 8.66
C PRO A 99 8.84 -16.71 10.00
N ASP A 100 9.99 -16.47 10.62
CA ASP A 100 10.10 -15.86 11.94
C ASP A 100 9.92 -14.34 11.91
N SER A 101 10.09 -13.70 10.75
CA SER A 101 9.85 -12.25 10.57
C SER A 101 8.36 -11.89 10.43
N TYR A 102 7.54 -12.81 9.90
CA TYR A 102 6.12 -12.56 9.65
C TYR A 102 5.29 -12.32 10.91
N PRO A 103 5.49 -13.01 12.05
CA PRO A 103 4.82 -12.69 13.31
C PRO A 103 4.99 -11.24 13.75
N ASP A 104 6.18 -10.68 13.61
CA ASP A 104 6.44 -9.28 13.97
C ASP A 104 5.80 -8.32 12.96
N LEU A 105 5.81 -8.68 11.67
CA LEU A 105 5.06 -7.96 10.65
C LEU A 105 3.56 -7.94 10.96
N VAL A 106 2.95 -9.08 11.33
CA VAL A 106 1.53 -9.16 11.74
C VAL A 106 1.25 -8.20 12.89
N ARG A 107 2.11 -8.16 13.91
CA ARG A 107 1.93 -7.26 15.08
C ARG A 107 2.01 -5.80 14.67
N LYS A 108 2.98 -5.42 13.83
CA LYS A 108 3.10 -4.05 13.30
C LYS A 108 1.87 -3.64 12.48
N LEU A 109 1.41 -4.53 11.59
CA LEU A 109 0.22 -4.29 10.78
C LEU A 109 -1.05 -4.19 11.65
N ALA A 110 -1.19 -5.04 12.68
CA ALA A 110 -2.31 -4.98 13.61
C ALA A 110 -2.30 -3.73 14.51
N ALA A 111 -1.12 -3.20 14.84
CA ALA A 111 -1.01 -1.90 15.50
C ALA A 111 -1.54 -0.79 14.59
N ALA A 112 -1.10 -0.76 13.33
CA ALA A 112 -1.57 0.21 12.34
C ALA A 112 -3.04 0.03 11.95
N ALA A 113 -3.60 -1.18 12.02
CA ALA A 113 -5.02 -1.42 11.79
C ALA A 113 -5.89 -1.09 13.02
N GLY A 114 -5.28 -0.85 14.19
CA GLY A 114 -6.00 -0.72 15.47
C GLY A 114 -6.58 -2.04 16.00
N SER A 115 -6.16 -3.19 15.44
CA SER A 115 -6.65 -4.52 15.80
C SER A 115 -5.82 -5.23 16.87
N THR A 116 -4.75 -4.61 17.37
CA THR A 116 -3.89 -5.15 18.44
C THR A 116 -4.65 -5.72 19.64
N PRO A 117 -5.68 -5.06 20.22
CA PRO A 117 -6.42 -5.62 21.36
C PRO A 117 -7.16 -6.94 21.05
N GLN A 118 -7.39 -7.23 19.78
CA GLN A 118 -8.07 -8.44 19.31
C GLN A 118 -7.10 -9.47 18.74
N LEU A 119 -5.81 -9.14 18.66
CA LEU A 119 -4.77 -9.99 18.11
C LEU A 119 -4.32 -11.00 19.15
N SER A 120 -4.31 -12.28 18.77
CA SER A 120 -3.84 -13.37 19.64
C SER A 120 -3.22 -14.50 18.83
N GLU A 121 -2.52 -15.41 19.52
CA GLU A 121 -1.99 -16.65 18.94
C GLU A 121 -1.05 -16.46 17.73
N VAL A 122 -0.34 -15.33 17.65
CA VAL A 122 0.57 -15.01 16.53
C VAL A 122 1.80 -15.91 16.59
N ARG A 123 1.96 -16.78 15.60
CA ARG A 123 3.05 -17.75 15.47
C ARG A 123 3.50 -17.87 14.01
N GLY A 124 4.81 -17.97 13.82
CA GLY A 124 5.45 -18.34 12.56
C GLY A 124 6.15 -19.67 12.75
N SER A 125 6.09 -20.55 11.77
CA SER A 125 6.74 -21.86 11.82
C SER A 125 6.94 -22.41 10.42
N GLN A 126 7.93 -23.28 10.26
CA GLN A 126 8.07 -24.11 9.06
C GLN A 126 7.32 -25.43 9.24
N ASP A 127 6.41 -25.73 8.32
CA ASP A 127 5.77 -27.04 8.16
C ASP A 127 6.66 -27.90 7.26
N ARG A 128 7.46 -28.77 7.89
CA ARG A 128 8.44 -29.62 7.21
C ARG A 128 7.79 -30.73 6.39
N GLU A 129 6.65 -31.27 6.83
CA GLU A 129 5.94 -32.35 6.12
C GLU A 129 5.40 -31.86 4.78
N ARG A 130 4.87 -30.64 4.76
CA ARG A 130 4.33 -30.01 3.55
C ARG A 130 5.34 -29.13 2.82
N ASN A 131 6.57 -29.05 3.32
CA ASN A 131 7.63 -28.16 2.86
C ASN A 131 7.07 -26.76 2.53
N ARG A 132 6.56 -26.04 3.56
CA ARG A 132 6.05 -24.66 3.44
C ARG A 132 6.24 -23.85 4.71
N TRP A 133 6.28 -22.52 4.61
CA TRP A 133 6.13 -21.65 5.78
C TRP A 133 4.66 -21.53 6.17
N VAL A 134 4.42 -21.35 7.45
CA VAL A 134 3.09 -21.18 8.03
C VAL A 134 3.13 -20.03 9.01
N VAL A 135 2.27 -19.04 8.78
CA VAL A 135 2.04 -17.92 9.68
C VAL A 135 0.59 -18.04 10.14
N ARG A 136 0.38 -18.25 11.44
CA ARG A 136 -0.95 -18.40 12.04
C ARG A 136 -1.15 -17.32 13.10
N PHE A 137 -2.33 -16.70 13.08
CA PHE A 137 -2.73 -15.72 14.08
C PHE A 137 -4.24 -15.66 14.16
N ARG A 138 -4.77 -15.06 15.22
CA ARG A 138 -6.20 -14.82 15.38
C ARG A 138 -6.46 -13.32 15.56
N VAL A 139 -7.45 -12.82 14.84
CA VAL A 139 -7.99 -11.46 15.03
C VAL A 139 -9.46 -11.60 15.41
N GLY A 140 -9.80 -11.19 16.63
CA GLY A 140 -11.13 -11.38 17.20
C GLY A 140 -11.45 -12.88 17.30
N ARG A 141 -12.46 -13.34 16.56
CA ARG A 141 -12.86 -14.76 16.51
C ARG A 141 -12.34 -15.51 15.29
N VAL A 142 -11.58 -14.84 14.42
CA VAL A 142 -11.18 -15.41 13.13
C VAL A 142 -9.71 -15.82 13.17
N THR A 143 -9.46 -17.12 13.00
CA THR A 143 -8.11 -17.65 12.81
C THR A 143 -7.71 -17.51 11.34
N ARG A 144 -6.51 -16.97 11.12
CA ARG A 144 -5.88 -16.78 9.82
C ARG A 144 -4.66 -17.66 9.74
N GLU A 145 -4.48 -18.26 8.58
CA GLU A 145 -3.30 -19.05 8.24
C GLU A 145 -2.85 -18.64 6.85
N LEU A 146 -1.58 -18.26 6.74
CA LEU A 146 -0.94 -17.82 5.51
C LEU A 146 0.29 -18.65 5.25
N HIS A 147 0.62 -18.81 3.97
CA HIS A 147 1.68 -19.69 3.50
C HIS A 147 2.66 -18.94 2.60
N PRO A 148 3.61 -18.17 3.17
CA PRO A 148 4.69 -17.59 2.39
C PRO A 148 5.53 -18.67 1.70
N ARG A 149 6.04 -18.34 0.52
CA ARG A 149 7.01 -19.15 -0.22
C ARG A 149 8.31 -19.31 0.55
N LEU A 150 8.86 -20.53 0.48
CA LEU A 150 10.05 -20.99 1.20
C LEU A 150 11.37 -20.62 0.53
N ASP A 151 11.34 -20.51 -0.79
CA ASP A 151 12.48 -20.41 -1.69
C ASP A 151 12.94 -18.97 -1.93
N HIS A 152 12.33 -18.01 -1.23
CA HIS A 152 12.66 -16.60 -1.35
C HIS A 152 13.38 -16.12 -0.09
N ASP A 153 14.57 -15.54 -0.29
CA ASP A 153 15.32 -14.83 0.77
C ASP A 153 14.66 -13.49 1.17
N ARG A 154 13.50 -13.17 0.58
CA ARG A 154 12.80 -11.88 0.69
C ARG A 154 11.31 -12.09 0.89
N ALA A 155 10.61 -11.02 1.24
CA ALA A 155 9.17 -11.01 1.44
C ALA A 155 8.40 -11.60 0.25
N ASP A 156 7.46 -12.50 0.54
CA ASP A 156 6.55 -13.04 -0.46
C ASP A 156 5.49 -11.99 -0.84
N LEU A 157 5.66 -11.39 -2.02
CA LEU A 157 4.78 -10.36 -2.57
C LEU A 157 3.36 -10.85 -2.86
N GLU A 158 3.15 -12.15 -3.08
CA GLU A 158 1.81 -12.68 -3.30
C GLU A 158 1.04 -12.81 -1.99
N VAL A 159 1.72 -13.07 -0.87
CA VAL A 159 1.09 -13.22 0.45
C VAL A 159 0.87 -11.87 1.15
N LEU A 160 1.69 -10.87 0.86
CA LEU A 160 1.63 -9.57 1.55
C LEU A 160 0.25 -8.88 1.48
N PRO A 161 -0.45 -8.79 0.33
CA PRO A 161 -1.80 -8.21 0.29
C PRO A 161 -2.78 -8.94 1.22
N TRP A 162 -2.75 -10.27 1.25
CA TRP A 162 -3.59 -11.08 2.14
C TRP A 162 -3.26 -10.85 3.61
N LEU A 163 -1.98 -10.70 3.93
CA LEU A 163 -1.52 -10.41 5.29
C LEU A 163 -2.03 -9.05 5.76
N VAL A 164 -1.90 -8.03 4.91
CA VAL A 164 -2.35 -6.68 5.17
C VAL A 164 -3.87 -6.65 5.41
N ASP A 165 -4.67 -7.33 4.59
CA ASP A 165 -6.12 -7.40 4.77
C ASP A 165 -6.54 -8.22 5.98
N ALA A 166 -5.81 -9.28 6.30
CA ALA A 166 -6.16 -10.23 7.35
C ALA A 166 -6.18 -9.64 8.76
N VAL A 167 -5.51 -8.49 8.98
CA VAL A 167 -5.50 -7.76 10.26
C VAL A 167 -6.61 -6.71 10.40
N CYS A 168 -7.42 -6.48 9.36
CA CYS A 168 -8.48 -5.47 9.39
C CYS A 168 -9.62 -5.84 10.36
N LEU A 169 -10.16 -4.84 11.05
CA LEU A 169 -11.39 -4.97 11.84
C LEU A 169 -12.65 -4.96 10.94
N PRO A 170 -13.81 -5.42 11.45
CA PRO A 170 -15.08 -5.25 10.75
C PRO A 170 -15.34 -3.77 10.38
N GLY A 171 -15.73 -3.51 9.13
CA GLY A 171 -15.95 -2.15 8.62
C GLY A 171 -14.71 -1.44 8.07
N GLN A 172 -13.53 -2.06 8.19
CA GLN A 172 -12.26 -1.55 7.69
C GLN A 172 -11.76 -2.40 6.50
N ALA A 173 -10.94 -1.80 5.65
CA ALA A 173 -10.18 -2.48 4.60
C ALA A 173 -8.83 -1.79 4.42
N SER A 174 -7.93 -2.44 3.69
CA SER A 174 -6.60 -1.91 3.43
C SER A 174 -6.44 -1.43 1.98
N ALA A 175 -5.75 -0.32 1.81
CA ALA A 175 -5.19 0.09 0.53
C ALA A 175 -3.67 0.09 0.67
N HIS A 176 -2.96 -0.31 -0.37
CA HIS A 176 -1.51 -0.37 -0.32
C HIS A 176 -0.87 -0.05 -1.66
N VAL A 177 0.36 0.42 -1.60
CA VAL A 177 1.16 0.72 -2.79
C VAL A 177 2.61 0.40 -2.54
N ARG A 178 3.21 -0.29 -3.50
CA ARG A 178 4.63 -0.62 -3.48
C ARG A 178 5.43 0.48 -4.16
N HIS A 179 6.53 0.88 -3.54
CA HIS A 179 7.53 1.81 -4.07
C HIS A 179 8.92 1.25 -3.76
N GLY A 180 9.57 0.68 -4.79
CA GLY A 180 10.85 -0.03 -4.64
C GLY A 180 10.77 -1.24 -3.68
N GLN A 181 11.56 -1.20 -2.61
CA GLN A 181 11.61 -2.22 -1.55
C GLN A 181 10.68 -1.92 -0.37
N ARG A 182 9.79 -0.94 -0.50
CA ARG A 182 8.83 -0.58 0.54
C ARG A 182 7.40 -0.72 0.05
N ILE A 183 6.50 -1.05 0.97
CA ILE A 183 5.06 -0.97 0.75
C ILE A 183 4.49 0.00 1.78
N THR A 184 3.78 1.02 1.32
CA THR A 184 2.96 1.85 2.20
C THR A 184 1.57 1.25 2.25
N VAL A 185 1.06 1.08 3.47
CA VAL A 185 -0.24 0.49 3.78
C VAL A 185 -1.07 1.52 4.52
N ALA A 186 -2.34 1.65 4.12
CA ALA A 186 -3.33 2.48 4.76
C ALA A 186 -4.58 1.66 5.10
N TYR A 187 -5.09 1.81 6.32
CA TYR A 187 -6.31 1.17 6.78
C TYR A 187 -7.45 2.18 6.89
N VAL A 188 -8.45 2.07 6.02
CA VAL A 188 -9.54 3.05 5.89
C VAL A 188 -10.91 2.38 6.06
N PRO A 189 -11.99 3.15 6.28
CA PRO A 189 -13.33 2.60 6.19
C PRO A 189 -13.56 1.90 4.84
N ARG A 190 -14.28 0.77 4.85
CA ARG A 190 -14.49 -0.07 3.66
C ARG A 190 -14.99 0.67 2.43
N TRP A 191 -15.84 1.68 2.61
CA TRP A 191 -16.41 2.44 1.50
C TRP A 191 -15.42 3.42 0.85
N HIS A 192 -14.24 3.66 1.45
CA HIS A 192 -13.19 4.51 0.88
C HIS A 192 -12.07 3.71 0.20
N VAL A 193 -11.99 2.39 0.41
CA VAL A 193 -10.82 1.60 0.00
C VAL A 193 -10.61 1.57 -1.50
N ASP A 194 -11.68 1.39 -2.28
CA ASP A 194 -11.58 1.30 -3.75
C ASP A 194 -11.14 2.64 -4.36
N GLU A 195 -11.61 3.75 -3.79
CA GLU A 195 -11.20 5.09 -4.23
C GLU A 195 -9.75 5.36 -3.86
N LEU A 196 -9.35 5.03 -2.63
CA LEU A 196 -7.97 5.17 -2.18
C LEU A 196 -7.03 4.32 -3.04
N GLN A 197 -7.34 3.04 -3.24
CA GLN A 197 -6.53 2.15 -4.07
C GLN A 197 -6.42 2.69 -5.51
N ARG A 198 -7.52 3.16 -6.11
CA ARG A 198 -7.50 3.78 -7.45
C ARG A 198 -6.60 5.01 -7.50
N VAL A 199 -6.63 5.85 -6.46
CA VAL A 199 -5.75 7.03 -6.36
C VAL A 199 -4.29 6.60 -6.25
N LEU A 200 -3.97 5.59 -5.46
CA LEU A 200 -2.61 5.06 -5.32
C LEU A 200 -2.10 4.43 -6.63
N ASP A 201 -2.91 3.56 -7.25
CA ASP A 201 -2.57 2.84 -8.48
C ASP A 201 -2.35 3.79 -9.66
N ARG A 202 -3.14 4.87 -9.77
CA ARG A 202 -3.01 5.87 -10.84
C ARG A 202 -1.60 6.43 -10.95
N TRP A 203 -0.91 6.56 -9.83
CA TRP A 203 0.45 7.10 -9.79
C TRP A 203 1.51 6.00 -9.68
N ALA A 204 1.11 4.74 -9.44
CA ALA A 204 2.05 3.62 -9.45
C ALA A 204 2.49 3.20 -10.86
N PHE A 205 1.66 3.45 -11.87
CA PHE A 205 1.96 3.14 -13.27
C PHE A 205 2.63 4.29 -14.05
N THR A 206 2.86 5.43 -13.41
CA THR A 206 3.57 6.58 -14.01
C THR A 206 5.07 6.59 -13.71
N ALA A 207 5.55 5.58 -12.97
CA ALA A 207 6.94 5.36 -12.56
C ALA A 207 7.68 4.44 -13.53
#